data_AF-A0AA88FJX0-F1
#
_entry.id   AF-A0AA88FJX0-F1
#
_cell.length_a   1.000
_cell.length_b   1.000
_cell.length_c   1.000
_cell.angle_alpha   90.00
_cell.angle_beta   90.00
_cell.angle_gamma   90.00
#
_symmetry.space_group_name_H-M   'P 1'
#
loop_
_entity.id
_entity.type
_entity.pdbx_description
1 polymer ?
#
loop_
_entity_poly.entity_id
_entity_poly.type
_entity_poly.pdbx_seq_one_letter_code
_entity_poly.pdbx_strand_id
1 'polypeptide(L)'
;MPKIVCKCGNWISYSPIPNPAELLFISDVEYDAFTDKIEPDELYDKMKHILVCDQCERLWVYWNGFQSEPTCYSKETDTQGK
;
A
#
# COMPACT_ATOMS: atom_id res chain seq x y z
N MET A 1 -9.46 -2.34 -16.16
CA MET A 1 -9.53 -1.79 -14.80
C MET A 1 -8.87 -2.78 -13.87
N PRO A 2 -7.59 -2.55 -13.51
CA PRO A 2 -6.88 -3.38 -12.55
C PRO A 2 -7.61 -3.41 -11.20
N LYS A 3 -7.72 -4.60 -10.61
CA LYS A 3 -8.42 -4.83 -9.35
C LYS A 3 -7.89 -6.09 -8.65
N ILE A 4 -7.96 -6.10 -7.33
CA ILE A 4 -7.72 -7.30 -6.51
C ILE A 4 -8.96 -7.67 -5.71
N VAL A 5 -9.10 -8.96 -5.39
CA VAL A 5 -10.12 -9.44 -4.46
C VAL A 5 -9.48 -9.54 -3.08
N CYS A 6 -10.01 -8.79 -2.12
CA CYS A 6 -9.58 -8.89 -0.73
C CYS A 6 -9.99 -10.24 -0.11
N LYS A 7 -9.35 -10.65 0.99
CA LYS A 7 -9.72 -11.87 1.72
C LYS A 7 -11.14 -11.84 2.30
N CYS A 8 -11.76 -10.67 2.43
CA CYS A 8 -13.17 -10.53 2.79
C CYS A 8 -14.15 -10.67 1.61
N GLY A 9 -13.64 -10.85 0.37
CA GLY A 9 -14.43 -10.91 -0.85
C GLY A 9 -14.69 -9.58 -1.53
N ASN A 10 -14.35 -8.44 -0.89
CA ASN A 10 -14.53 -7.13 -1.53
C ASN A 10 -13.52 -6.89 -2.67
N TRP A 11 -13.94 -6.18 -3.71
CA TRP A 11 -13.07 -5.73 -4.79
C TRP A 11 -12.40 -4.41 -4.44
N ILE A 12 -11.07 -4.36 -4.59
CA ILE A 12 -10.32 -3.12 -4.43
C ILE A 12 -9.87 -2.67 -5.83
N SER A 13 -10.43 -1.56 -6.29
CA SER A 13 -10.05 -0.93 -7.57
C SER A 13 -8.85 -0.03 -7.35
N TYR A 14 -7.87 -0.11 -8.25
CA TYR A 14 -6.70 0.78 -8.25
C TYR A 14 -6.47 1.43 -9.62
N SER A 15 -7.58 1.77 -10.28
CA SER A 15 -7.62 2.51 -11.55
C SER A 15 -7.75 4.04 -11.41
N PRO A 16 -8.43 4.61 -10.39
CA PRO A 16 -8.57 6.07 -10.28
C PRO A 16 -7.23 6.77 -10.04
N ILE A 17 -7.07 8.01 -10.54
CA ILE A 17 -5.91 8.87 -10.25
C ILE A 17 -6.44 10.25 -9.83
N PRO A 18 -6.15 10.71 -8.59
CA PRO A 18 -5.51 9.98 -7.50
C PRO A 18 -6.38 8.81 -7.01
N ASN A 19 -5.72 7.76 -6.53
CA ASN A 19 -6.40 6.54 -6.13
C ASN A 19 -6.78 6.59 -4.63
N PRO A 20 -8.07 6.64 -4.26
CA PRO A 20 -8.48 6.75 -2.87
C PRO A 20 -8.23 5.47 -2.05
N ALA A 21 -8.06 4.32 -2.71
CA ALA A 21 -7.78 3.05 -2.05
C ALA A 21 -6.28 2.80 -1.85
N GLU A 22 -5.42 3.73 -2.26
CA GLU A 22 -3.98 3.53 -2.28
C GLU A 22 -3.26 4.49 -1.35
N LEU A 23 -2.31 3.94 -0.61
CA LEU A 23 -1.33 4.67 0.15
C LEU A 23 0.05 4.40 -0.45
N LEU A 24 0.88 5.43 -0.45
CA LEU A 24 2.29 5.32 -0.76
C LEU A 24 3.07 5.32 0.55
N PHE A 25 4.04 4.42 0.68
CA PHE A 25 4.96 4.43 1.81
C PHE A 25 6.39 4.23 1.35
N ILE A 26 7.33 4.72 2.14
CA ILE A 26 8.76 4.60 1.92
C ILE A 26 9.42 4.36 3.27
N SER A 27 10.49 3.57 3.31
CA SER A 27 11.24 3.41 4.55
C SER A 27 11.97 4.71 4.90
N ASP A 28 12.17 4.94 6.19
CA ASP A 28 12.89 6.10 6.69
C ASP A 28 14.31 6.18 6.10
N VAL A 29 15.01 5.05 6.03
CA VAL A 29 16.35 4.95 5.44
C VAL A 29 16.38 5.29 3.95
N GLU A 30 15.37 4.85 3.18
CA GLU A 30 15.27 5.20 1.76
C GLU A 30 14.88 6.66 1.56
N TYR A 31 14.04 7.21 2.44
CA TYR A 31 13.65 8.61 2.40
C TYR A 31 14.82 9.54 2.74
N ASP A 32 15.65 9.19 3.72
CA ASP A 32 16.85 9.95 4.10
C ASP A 32 17.92 10.03 3.00
N ALA A 33 17.88 9.13 2.02
CA ALA A 33 18.76 9.18 0.86
C ALA A 33 18.44 10.36 -0.08
N PHE A 34 17.25 10.94 0.03
CA PHE A 34 16.88 12.15 -0.71
C PHE A 34 17.42 13.38 0.01
N THR A 35 18.16 14.22 -0.71
CA THR A 35 18.75 15.46 -0.18
C THR A 35 18.14 16.69 -0.86
N ASP A 36 18.28 17.86 -0.23
CA ASP A 36 17.97 19.24 -0.70
C ASP A 36 16.76 19.46 -1.63
N LYS A 37 16.81 18.95 -2.87
CA LYS A 37 15.72 18.99 -3.85
C LYS A 37 15.28 17.57 -4.19
N ILE A 38 14.00 17.31 -3.91
CA ILE A 38 13.36 16.05 -4.26
C ILE A 38 12.52 16.28 -5.51
N GLU A 39 12.88 15.61 -6.60
CA GLU A 39 12.01 15.52 -7.78
C GLU A 39 10.84 14.57 -7.45
N PRO A 40 9.57 15.02 -7.57
CA PRO A 40 8.41 14.24 -7.12
C PRO A 40 8.31 12.85 -7.78
N ASP A 41 8.67 12.75 -9.05
CA ASP A 41 8.61 11.49 -9.79
C ASP A 41 9.66 10.48 -9.28
N GLU A 42 10.86 10.95 -8.92
CA GLU A 42 11.90 10.09 -8.34
C GLU A 42 11.50 9.58 -6.95
N LEU A 43 10.85 10.42 -6.15
CA LEU A 43 10.30 10.01 -4.85
C LEU A 43 9.19 8.98 -5.03
N TYR A 44 8.27 9.23 -5.96
CA TYR A 44 7.17 8.33 -6.27
C TYR A 44 7.66 6.95 -6.71
N ASP A 45 8.69 6.90 -7.56
CA ASP A 45 9.30 5.65 -8.04
C ASP A 45 9.97 4.81 -6.93
N LYS A 46 10.39 5.44 -5.83
CA LYS A 46 10.94 4.73 -4.65
C LYS A 46 9.86 4.27 -3.67
N MET A 47 8.70 4.92 -3.68
CA MET A 47 7.60 4.54 -2.82
C MET A 47 7.04 3.16 -3.20
N LYS A 48 6.51 2.50 -2.19
CA LYS A 48 5.83 1.22 -2.28
C LYS A 48 4.34 1.46 -2.19
N HIS A 49 3.58 0.66 -2.92
CA HIS A 49 2.12 0.79 -2.98
C HIS A 49 1.45 -0.09 -1.93
N ILE A 50 0.48 0.47 -1.23
CA ILE A 50 -0.42 -0.26 -0.33
C ILE A 50 -1.84 -0.03 -0.80
N LEU A 51 -2.59 -1.11 -1.04
CA LEU A 51 -4.03 -1.02 -1.22
C LEU A 51 -4.76 -1.30 0.10
N VAL A 52 -5.67 -0.41 0.47
CA VAL A 52 -6.49 -0.49 1.67
C VAL A 52 -7.88 -1.00 1.30
N CYS A 53 -8.32 -2.07 1.96
CA CYS A 53 -9.70 -2.51 1.83
C CYS A 53 -10.62 -1.62 2.68
N ASP A 54 -11.55 -0.92 2.04
CA ASP A 54 -12.58 -0.10 2.70
C ASP A 54 -13.56 -0.91 3.57
N GLN A 55 -13.71 -2.22 3.32
CA GLN A 55 -14.68 -3.05 4.04
C GLN A 55 -14.11 -3.75 5.28
N CYS A 56 -12.85 -4.18 5.25
CA CYS A 56 -12.24 -4.92 6.35
C CYS A 56 -10.87 -4.37 6.79
N GLU A 57 -10.46 -3.25 6.20
CA GLU A 57 -9.27 -2.48 6.57
C GLU A 57 -7.95 -3.26 6.48
N ARG A 58 -7.97 -4.40 5.78
CA ARG A 58 -6.75 -5.14 5.42
C ARG A 58 -5.90 -4.32 4.48
N LEU A 59 -4.60 -4.42 4.67
CA LEU A 59 -3.59 -3.80 3.81
C LEU A 59 -3.01 -4.84 2.87
N TRP A 60 -2.88 -4.48 1.60
CA TRP A 60 -2.23 -5.28 0.57
C TRP A 60 -0.99 -4.54 0.08
N VAL A 61 0.18 -5.02 0.49
CA VAL A 61 1.45 -4.33 0.31
C VAL A 61 2.20 -4.92 -0.88
N TYR A 62 2.52 -4.07 -1.86
CA TYR A 62 3.29 -4.43 -3.05
C TYR A 62 4.76 -4.08 -2.86
N TRP A 63 5.51 -4.97 -2.22
CA TRP A 63 6.94 -4.79 -1.95
C TRP A 63 7.79 -4.64 -3.23
N ASN A 64 7.39 -5.35 -4.29
CA ASN A 64 8.10 -5.45 -5.56
C ASN A 64 7.22 -4.98 -6.74
N GLY A 65 6.37 -3.97 -6.51
CA GLY A 65 5.46 -3.38 -7.50
C GLY A 65 4.27 -4.27 -7.88
N PHE A 66 3.35 -3.72 -8.70
CA PHE A 66 2.06 -4.36 -9.05
C PHE A 66 2.17 -5.65 -9.88
N GLN A 67 3.33 -5.95 -10.45
CA GLN A 67 3.58 -7.20 -11.20
C GLN A 67 3.89 -8.39 -10.27
N SER A 68 4.11 -8.13 -8.99
CA SER A 68 4.40 -9.13 -7.97
C SER A 68 3.19 -9.39 -7.07
N GLU A 69 3.11 -10.59 -6.48
CA GLU A 69 2.06 -10.91 -5.53
C GLU A 69 2.19 -10.04 -4.25
N PRO A 70 1.11 -9.35 -3.82
CA PRO A 70 1.13 -8.52 -2.62
C PRO A 70 1.02 -9.33 -1.33
N THR A 71 1.61 -8.81 -0.25
CA THR A 71 1.42 -9.38 1.09
C THR A 71 0.18 -8.78 1.76
N CYS A 72 -0.70 -9.64 2.29
CA CYS A 72 -1.91 -9.20 3.00
C CYS A 72 -1.69 -9.14 4.52
N TYR A 73 -1.94 -7.97 5.12
CA TYR A 73 -1.93 -7.75 6.56
C TYR A 73 -3.35 -7.49 7.08
N SER A 74 -3.61 -7.90 8.32
CA SER A 74 -4.81 -7.50 9.07
C SER A 74 -4.39 -6.72 10.31
N LYS A 75 -5.29 -5.85 10.77
CA LYS A 75 -5.20 -5.29 12.11
C LYS A 75 -5.10 -6.42 13.13
N GLU A 76 -4.23 -6.24 14.09
CA GLU A 76 -4.21 -7.09 15.28
C GLU A 76 -5.52 -6.89 16.04
N THR A 77 -6.13 -7.99 16.45
CA THR A 77 -7.25 -7.94 17.39
C THR A 77 -6.66 -8.02 18.78
N ASP A 78 -7.00 -7.08 19.66
CA ASP A 78 -6.64 -7.14 21.08
C ASP A 78 -7.15 -8.45 21.69
N THR A 79 -6.33 -9.49 21.68
CA THR A 79 -6.45 -10.58 22.65
C THR A 79 -5.91 -10.06 23.96
N GLN A 80 -6.69 -9.20 24.63
CA GLN A 80 -6.55 -8.98 26.06
C GLN A 80 -6.97 -10.29 26.75
N GLY A 81 -6.00 -11.20 26.82
CA GLY A 81 -6.12 -12.54 27.40
C GLY A 81 -5.11 -12.76 28.51
N LYS A 82 -5.09 -11.89 29.52
CA LYS A 82 -4.96 -12.19 30.95
C LYS A 82 -4.82 -10.92 31.79
#